data_AF-A0A9D7T6K6-F1
#
_entry.id   AF-A0A9D7T6K6-F1
#
_cell.length_a   1.000
_cell.length_b   1.000
_cell.length_c   1.000
_cell.angle_alpha   90.00
_cell.angle_beta   90.00
_cell.angle_gamma   90.00
#
_symmetry.space_group_name_H-M   'P 1'
#
loop_
_entity.id
_entity.type
_entity.pdbx_description
1 polymer ?
#
loop_
_entity_poly.entity_id
_entity_poly.type
_entity_poly.pdbx_seq_one_letter_code
_entity_poly.pdbx_strand_id
1 'polypeptide(L)'
;MPLLTIVPPMPGAERRFKPFVDFVHGAGWETEFVRLEWNGDQPNFDSTALFAQVDLQTAGKIVMGYSLGALYAHLGALRARHLILGSISPFFLEDDDEPQRWMISYRAGNAHTPTDILVGAKEDDQMHRRATAVRDFYRHHTYTDVPSAEHELWHPNYLQAIATALDRLKARPAKPAA
;
A
#
# COMPACT_ATOMS: atom_id res chain seq x y z
N MET A 1 15.36 13.32 8.80
CA MET A 1 15.39 12.22 7.82
C MET A 1 14.01 12.13 7.16
N PRO A 2 13.90 11.68 5.91
CA PRO A 2 12.59 11.50 5.26
C PRO A 2 11.78 10.42 5.99
N LEU A 3 10.45 10.57 6.03
CA LEU A 3 9.54 9.71 6.79
C LEU A 3 8.68 8.85 5.85
N LEU A 4 8.60 7.56 6.16
CA LEU A 4 7.70 6.59 5.53
C LEU A 4 6.56 6.25 6.49
N THR A 5 5.33 6.58 6.13
CA THR A 5 4.13 6.22 6.89
C THR A 5 3.60 4.88 6.40
N ILE A 6 3.56 3.87 7.27
CA ILE A 6 3.15 2.51 6.93
C ILE A 6 1.69 2.29 7.35
N VAL A 7 0.85 1.81 6.43
CA VAL A 7 -0.51 1.35 6.72
C VAL A 7 -0.46 -0.15 7.01
N PRO A 8 -0.68 -0.59 8.27
CA PRO A 8 -0.66 -2.01 8.59
C PRO A 8 -1.92 -2.70 8.04
N PRO A 9 -1.87 -4.03 7.82
CA PRO A 9 -3.04 -4.79 7.36
C PRO A 9 -4.12 -4.93 8.46
N MET A 10 -3.74 -4.80 9.73
CA MET A 10 -4.64 -4.89 10.88
C MET A 10 -4.00 -4.23 12.12
N PRO A 11 -4.78 -3.80 13.12
CA PRO A 11 -4.26 -3.27 14.37
C PRO A 11 -3.30 -4.26 15.05
N GLY A 12 -2.15 -3.79 15.52
CA GLY A 12 -1.16 -4.65 16.22
C GLY A 12 -0.19 -5.40 15.29
N ALA A 13 -0.40 -5.37 13.97
CA ALA A 13 0.48 -6.02 13.01
C ALA A 13 1.84 -5.31 12.85
N GLU A 14 2.00 -4.09 13.37
CA GLU A 14 3.24 -3.30 13.29
C GLU A 14 4.43 -4.07 13.86
N ARG A 15 4.20 -4.92 14.87
CA ARG A 15 5.24 -5.78 15.48
C ARG A 15 5.88 -6.73 14.46
N ARG A 16 5.10 -7.20 13.47
CA ARG A 16 5.57 -8.11 12.41
C ARG A 16 6.41 -7.38 11.35
N PHE A 17 6.31 -6.05 11.28
CA PHE A 17 7.07 -5.23 10.35
C PHE A 17 8.47 -4.90 10.86
N LYS A 18 8.90 -5.37 12.04
CA LYS A 18 10.22 -5.04 12.59
C LYS A 18 11.39 -5.27 11.61
N PRO A 19 11.50 -6.41 10.90
CA PRO A 19 12.57 -6.61 9.92
C PRO A 19 12.54 -5.57 8.79
N PHE A 20 11.34 -5.22 8.34
CA PHE A 20 11.15 -4.19 7.32
C PHE A 20 11.51 -2.79 7.83
N VAL A 21 11.11 -2.45 9.05
CA VAL A 21 11.44 -1.17 9.70
C VAL A 21 12.96 -1.02 9.84
N ASP A 22 13.64 -2.06 10.33
CA ASP A 22 15.09 -2.07 10.46
C ASP A 22 15.78 -1.85 9.11
N PHE A 23 15.25 -2.47 8.03
CA PHE A 23 15.71 -2.25 6.65
C PHE A 23 15.51 -0.80 6.19
N VAL A 24 14.33 -0.23 6.39
CA VAL A 24 14.00 1.16 5.99
C VAL A 24 14.87 2.17 6.76
N HIS A 25 15.12 1.92 8.05
CA HIS A 25 16.03 2.71 8.86
C HIS A 25 17.48 2.61 8.37
N GLY A 26 17.93 1.40 8.04
CA GLY A 26 19.24 1.19 7.41
C GLY A 26 19.37 1.89 6.06
N ALA A 27 18.27 2.03 5.33
CA ALA A 27 18.18 2.83 4.12
C ALA A 27 18.05 4.34 4.40
N GLY A 28 18.16 4.82 5.64
CA GLY A 28 18.20 6.25 5.97
C GLY A 28 16.84 6.97 5.97
N TRP A 29 15.76 6.24 6.22
CA TRP A 29 14.41 6.77 6.41
C TRP A 29 13.94 6.54 7.85
N GLU A 30 13.07 7.40 8.35
CA GLU A 30 12.28 7.12 9.56
C GLU A 30 10.99 6.40 9.17
N THR A 31 10.40 5.68 10.12
CA THR A 31 9.09 5.04 9.94
C THR A 31 8.09 5.47 11.01
N GLU A 32 6.83 5.55 10.62
CA GLU A 32 5.69 5.59 11.54
C GLU A 32 4.59 4.68 11.03
N PHE A 33 3.64 4.31 11.90
CA PHE A 33 2.50 3.48 11.52
C PHE A 33 1.19 4.25 11.67
N VAL A 34 0.30 4.08 10.69
CA VAL A 34 -1.11 4.47 10.83
C VAL A 34 -1.73 3.60 11.92
N ARG A 35 -2.39 4.25 12.89
CA ARG A 35 -3.16 3.56 13.92
C ARG A 35 -4.54 3.25 13.37
N LEU A 36 -4.87 1.97 13.31
CA LEU A 36 -6.17 1.50 12.88
C LEU A 36 -7.00 1.09 14.09
N GLU A 37 -8.25 1.52 14.11
CA GLU A 37 -9.26 1.06 15.05
C GLU A 37 -10.33 0.28 14.28
N TRP A 38 -10.47 -0.98 14.65
CA TRP A 38 -11.43 -1.92 14.07
C TRP A 38 -12.68 -1.96 14.96
N ASN A 39 -13.82 -1.54 14.40
CA ASN A 39 -15.12 -1.60 15.07
C ASN A 39 -15.90 -2.81 14.54
N GLY A 40 -16.09 -3.83 15.38
CA GLY A 40 -16.78 -5.07 15.02
C GLY A 40 -15.91 -6.07 14.24
N ASP A 41 -16.57 -7.02 13.56
CA ASP A 41 -15.90 -8.04 12.73
C ASP A 41 -15.20 -7.38 11.52
N GLN A 42 -14.00 -7.86 11.19
CA GLN A 42 -13.15 -7.26 10.17
C GLN A 42 -12.36 -8.32 9.38
N PRO A 43 -12.00 -8.05 8.10
CA PRO A 43 -12.23 -6.80 7.39
C PRO A 43 -13.71 -6.58 7.01
N ASN A 44 -14.25 -5.42 7.37
CA ASN A 44 -15.62 -5.02 7.08
C ASN A 44 -15.61 -4.19 5.80
N PHE A 45 -15.82 -4.86 4.67
CA PHE A 45 -15.81 -4.21 3.36
C PHE A 45 -17.08 -3.40 3.07
N ASP A 46 -18.10 -3.46 3.92
CA ASP A 46 -19.31 -2.65 3.83
C ASP A 46 -19.16 -1.28 4.51
N SER A 47 -18.05 -1.06 5.22
CA SER A 47 -17.78 0.17 5.94
C SER A 47 -16.54 0.89 5.41
N THR A 48 -16.70 2.17 5.10
CA THR A 48 -15.61 3.06 4.70
C THR A 48 -14.97 3.80 5.88
N ALA A 49 -15.42 3.53 7.12
CA ALA A 49 -14.99 4.27 8.31
C ALA A 49 -13.47 4.19 8.53
N LEU A 50 -12.86 3.07 8.17
CA LEU A 50 -11.41 2.87 8.26
C LEU A 50 -10.64 3.85 7.35
N PHE A 51 -11.16 4.17 6.17
CA PHE A 51 -10.47 5.01 5.18
C PHE A 51 -10.32 6.45 5.67
N ALA A 52 -11.28 6.96 6.42
CA ALA A 52 -11.16 8.27 7.06
C ALA A 52 -10.02 8.31 8.08
N GLN A 53 -9.81 7.23 8.85
CA GLN A 53 -8.69 7.13 9.80
C GLN A 53 -7.34 7.15 9.07
N VAL A 54 -7.26 6.47 7.92
CA VAL A 54 -6.05 6.45 7.07
C VAL A 54 -5.79 7.84 6.48
N ASP A 55 -6.77 8.51 5.88
CA ASP A 55 -6.58 9.81 5.23
C ASP A 55 -6.05 10.86 6.22
N LEU A 56 -6.65 10.94 7.40
CA LEU A 56 -6.26 11.88 8.45
C LEU A 56 -4.80 11.74 8.87
N GLN A 57 -4.28 10.51 8.87
CA GLN A 57 -2.91 10.21 9.29
C GLN A 57 -1.88 10.28 8.16
N THR A 58 -2.32 10.30 6.90
CA THR A 58 -1.46 10.14 5.73
C THR A 58 -1.39 11.37 4.81
N ALA A 59 -2.22 12.39 5.06
CA ALA A 59 -2.25 13.61 4.27
C ALA A 59 -0.84 14.26 4.14
N GLY A 60 -0.40 14.50 2.91
CA GLY A 60 0.89 15.09 2.58
C GLY A 60 2.11 14.18 2.77
N LYS A 61 1.93 12.92 3.17
CA LYS A 61 3.02 11.99 3.48
C LYS A 61 3.36 11.04 2.34
N ILE A 62 4.52 10.38 2.42
CA ILE A 62 4.81 9.19 1.62
C ILE A 62 4.27 8.00 2.38
N VAL A 63 3.41 7.24 1.73
CA VAL A 63 2.66 6.17 2.37
C VAL A 63 3.02 4.85 1.71
N MET A 64 3.19 3.82 2.53
CA MET A 64 3.30 2.46 2.04
C MET A 64 2.22 1.58 2.67
N GLY A 65 1.64 0.73 1.86
CA GLY A 65 0.86 -0.42 2.33
C GLY A 65 1.36 -1.70 1.69
N TYR A 66 1.16 -2.82 2.38
CA TYR A 66 1.41 -4.16 1.85
C TYR A 66 0.18 -5.04 2.09
N SER A 67 -0.18 -5.90 1.14
CA SER A 67 -1.32 -6.81 1.29
C SER A 67 -2.61 -6.00 1.58
N LEU A 68 -3.36 -6.35 2.63
CA LEU A 68 -4.55 -5.60 3.06
C LEU A 68 -4.26 -4.13 3.44
N GLY A 69 -3.05 -3.84 3.93
CA GLY A 69 -2.62 -2.47 4.19
C GLY A 69 -2.48 -1.64 2.91
N ALA A 70 -2.13 -2.27 1.78
CA ALA A 70 -2.09 -1.60 0.48
C ALA A 70 -3.50 -1.25 -0.02
N LEU A 71 -4.51 -2.09 0.26
CA LEU A 71 -5.91 -1.73 -0.02
C LEU A 71 -6.32 -0.49 0.78
N TYR A 72 -6.06 -0.49 2.08
CA TYR A 72 -6.39 0.63 2.95
C TYR A 72 -5.67 1.92 2.54
N ALA A 73 -4.40 1.81 2.10
CA ALA A 73 -3.67 2.94 1.55
C ALA A 73 -4.28 3.44 0.22
N HIS A 74 -4.61 2.55 -0.71
CA HIS A 74 -5.20 2.89 -2.00
C HIS A 74 -6.51 3.70 -1.85
N LEU A 75 -7.37 3.28 -0.92
CA LEU A 75 -8.71 3.86 -0.73
C LEU A 75 -8.75 4.98 0.30
N GLY A 76 -7.86 4.93 1.29
CA GLY A 76 -7.87 5.85 2.43
C GLY A 76 -6.85 6.97 2.32
N ALA A 77 -5.67 6.75 1.72
CA ALA A 77 -4.62 7.76 1.69
C ALA A 77 -4.80 8.77 0.52
N LEU A 78 -6.01 9.33 0.40
CA LEU A 78 -6.44 10.12 -0.75
C LEU A 78 -5.65 11.42 -0.91
N ARG A 79 -5.17 12.00 0.20
CA ARG A 79 -4.33 13.21 0.21
C ARG A 79 -2.84 12.93 0.42
N ALA A 80 -2.40 11.68 0.29
CA ALA A 80 -0.98 11.36 0.34
C ALA A 80 -0.19 12.06 -0.76
N ARG A 81 1.08 12.35 -0.50
CA ARG A 81 2.01 12.91 -1.49
C ARG A 81 2.45 11.86 -2.50
N HIS A 82 2.59 10.61 -2.06
CA HIS A 82 3.02 9.47 -2.87
C HIS A 82 2.60 8.17 -2.20
N LEU A 83 2.27 7.15 -3.00
CA LEU A 83 1.93 5.81 -2.51
C LEU A 83 2.95 4.76 -2.99
N ILE A 84 3.26 3.80 -2.13
CA ILE A 84 3.94 2.55 -2.48
C ILE A 84 2.98 1.42 -2.10
N LEU A 85 2.44 0.73 -3.10
CA LEU A 85 1.44 -0.32 -2.94
C LEU A 85 2.07 -1.67 -3.29
N GLY A 86 2.43 -2.45 -2.27
CA GLY A 86 3.02 -3.79 -2.46
C GLY A 86 1.99 -4.89 -2.30
N SER A 87 1.97 -5.83 -3.25
CA SER A 87 1.07 -6.99 -3.30
C SER A 87 -0.35 -6.63 -2.86
N ILE A 88 -1.00 -5.67 -3.52
CA ILE A 88 -2.30 -5.19 -3.05
C ILE A 88 -3.30 -6.34 -2.97
N SER A 89 -3.59 -6.74 -1.74
CA SER A 89 -4.49 -7.83 -1.45
C SER A 89 -5.72 -7.26 -0.79
N PRO A 90 -6.84 -7.55 -1.41
CA PRO A 90 -8.00 -7.96 -0.66
C PRO A 90 -8.66 -9.15 -1.32
N PHE A 91 -9.69 -9.68 -0.70
CA PHE A 91 -10.62 -10.60 -1.35
C PHE A 91 -11.44 -9.81 -2.38
N PHE A 92 -10.96 -9.70 -3.62
CA PHE A 92 -11.68 -9.06 -4.73
C PHE A 92 -12.38 -10.12 -5.60
N LEU A 93 -13.70 -9.92 -5.79
CA LEU A 93 -14.59 -10.05 -6.97
C LEU A 93 -14.47 -11.21 -7.97
N GLU A 94 -13.41 -12.01 -7.96
CA GLU A 94 -13.23 -13.17 -8.85
C GLU A 94 -13.33 -14.49 -8.08
N ASP A 95 -13.93 -14.42 -6.91
CA ASP A 95 -14.29 -15.56 -6.06
C ASP A 95 -15.79 -15.77 -6.29
N ASP A 96 -16.14 -16.57 -7.30
CA ASP A 96 -17.53 -16.78 -7.74
C ASP A 96 -18.44 -17.37 -6.63
N ASP A 97 -17.86 -17.78 -5.49
CA ASP A 97 -18.54 -18.49 -4.41
C ASP A 97 -18.96 -17.61 -3.20
N GLU A 98 -18.66 -16.30 -3.18
CA GLU A 98 -19.06 -15.43 -2.04
C GLU A 98 -19.74 -14.09 -2.43
N PRO A 99 -21.09 -14.06 -2.53
CA PRO A 99 -21.87 -12.92 -3.04
C PRO A 99 -21.92 -11.67 -2.12
N GLN A 100 -21.26 -11.65 -0.96
CA GLN A 100 -21.27 -10.48 -0.04
C GLN A 100 -20.06 -9.55 -0.20
N ARG A 101 -19.10 -9.82 -1.09
CA ARG A 101 -17.81 -9.09 -1.19
C ARG A 101 -17.78 -7.96 -2.24
N TRP A 102 -18.94 -7.43 -2.62
CA TRP A 102 -19.14 -6.65 -3.87
C TRP A 102 -18.82 -5.14 -3.84
N MET A 103 -18.26 -4.55 -2.78
CA MET A 103 -18.46 -3.10 -2.55
C MET A 103 -17.25 -2.18 -2.57
N ILE A 104 -16.06 -2.62 -2.98
CA ILE A 104 -14.90 -1.73 -3.07
C ILE A 104 -14.38 -1.65 -4.50
N SER A 105 -14.81 -0.60 -5.20
CA SER A 105 -14.28 -0.25 -6.51
C SER A 105 -12.82 0.21 -6.37
N TYR A 106 -11.91 -0.40 -7.13
CA TYR A 106 -10.54 0.09 -7.31
C TYR A 106 -10.47 1.50 -7.92
N ARG A 107 -11.61 2.05 -8.35
CA ARG A 107 -11.73 3.42 -8.87
C ARG A 107 -12.06 4.47 -7.80
N ALA A 108 -12.29 4.04 -6.56
CA ALA A 108 -12.64 4.94 -5.45
C ALA A 108 -11.42 5.67 -4.83
N GLY A 109 -10.19 5.33 -5.24
CA GLY A 109 -8.97 6.02 -4.79
C GLY A 109 -8.79 7.41 -5.41
N ASN A 110 -7.59 7.98 -5.26
CA ASN A 110 -7.21 9.22 -5.94
C ASN A 110 -6.23 8.93 -7.09
N ALA A 111 -6.73 8.88 -8.33
CA ALA A 111 -5.94 8.57 -9.53
C ALA A 111 -4.78 9.54 -9.80
N HIS A 112 -4.77 10.73 -9.19
CA HIS A 112 -3.72 11.73 -9.36
C HIS A 112 -2.53 11.54 -8.41
N THR A 113 -2.68 10.73 -7.35
CA THR A 113 -1.58 10.48 -6.43
C THR A 113 -0.49 9.66 -7.12
N PRO A 114 0.76 10.15 -7.18
CA PRO A 114 1.86 9.37 -7.74
C PRO A 114 2.07 8.07 -6.95
N THR A 115 2.19 6.95 -7.66
CA THR A 115 2.11 5.62 -7.03
C THR A 115 3.16 4.65 -7.59
N ASP A 116 3.85 3.90 -6.73
CA ASP A 116 4.58 2.69 -7.14
C ASP A 116 3.73 1.46 -6.83
N ILE A 117 3.58 0.58 -7.82
CA ILE A 117 2.79 -0.64 -7.71
C ILE A 117 3.75 -1.81 -7.85
N LEU A 118 3.80 -2.66 -6.83
CA LEU A 118 4.69 -3.81 -6.75
C LEU A 118 3.85 -5.08 -6.60
N VAL A 119 4.13 -6.12 -7.37
CA VAL A 119 3.52 -7.45 -7.25
C VAL A 119 4.59 -8.52 -7.44
N GLY A 120 4.50 -9.65 -6.74
CA GLY A 120 5.52 -10.68 -6.78
C GLY A 120 5.31 -11.55 -8.01
N ALA A 121 6.38 -11.81 -8.75
CA ALA A 121 6.31 -12.61 -9.98
C ALA A 121 5.79 -14.03 -9.78
N LYS A 122 5.86 -14.55 -8.55
CA LYS A 122 5.34 -15.87 -8.18
C LYS A 122 4.00 -15.82 -7.44
N GLU A 123 3.42 -14.64 -7.24
CA GLU A 123 2.04 -14.55 -6.78
C GLU A 123 1.08 -15.08 -7.85
N ASP A 124 -0.11 -15.49 -7.44
CA ASP A 124 -1.10 -16.07 -8.35
C ASP A 124 -1.63 -15.06 -9.38
N ASP A 125 -2.30 -15.57 -10.42
CA ASP A 125 -2.89 -14.75 -11.47
C ASP A 125 -3.88 -13.70 -10.93
N GLN A 126 -4.51 -13.99 -9.79
CA GLN A 126 -5.46 -13.09 -9.16
C GLN A 126 -4.75 -11.84 -8.63
N MET A 127 -3.60 -11.99 -7.96
CA MET A 127 -2.77 -10.87 -7.51
C MET A 127 -2.23 -10.04 -8.68
N HIS A 128 -1.87 -10.70 -9.79
CA HIS A 128 -1.42 -10.01 -11.01
C HIS A 128 -2.54 -9.20 -11.67
N ARG A 129 -3.75 -9.75 -11.80
CA ARG A 129 -4.95 -8.99 -12.25
C ARG A 129 -5.23 -7.82 -11.31
N ARG A 130 -5.08 -8.09 -10.01
CA ARG A 130 -4.97 -7.17 -8.86
C ARG A 130 -4.21 -5.89 -9.20
N ALA A 131 -2.90 -6.09 -9.32
CA ALA A 131 -1.93 -5.05 -9.54
C ALA A 131 -2.14 -4.35 -10.89
N THR A 132 -2.59 -5.08 -11.92
CA THR A 132 -2.88 -4.53 -13.26
C THR A 132 -4.07 -3.56 -13.23
N ALA A 133 -5.16 -3.88 -12.52
CA ALA A 133 -6.31 -2.98 -12.41
C ALA A 133 -5.95 -1.68 -11.67
N VAL A 134 -5.13 -1.79 -10.62
CA VAL A 134 -4.64 -0.64 -9.86
C VAL A 134 -3.68 0.20 -10.71
N ARG A 135 -2.84 -0.44 -11.52
CA ARG A 135 -2.00 0.24 -12.52
C ARG A 135 -2.86 1.07 -13.44
N ASP A 136 -3.86 0.46 -14.07
CA ASP A 136 -4.69 1.15 -15.07
C ASP A 136 -5.54 2.29 -14.47
N PHE A 137 -5.72 2.31 -13.15
CA PHE A 137 -6.38 3.40 -12.45
C PHE A 137 -5.49 4.65 -12.24
N TYR A 138 -4.23 4.48 -11.84
CA TYR A 138 -3.36 5.62 -11.49
C TYR A 138 -2.74 6.29 -12.72
N ARG A 139 -2.85 7.62 -12.81
CA ARG A 139 -2.31 8.40 -13.95
C ARG A 139 -0.79 8.53 -13.94
N HIS A 140 -0.20 8.51 -12.74
CA HIS A 140 1.23 8.66 -12.53
C HIS A 140 1.74 7.49 -11.72
N HIS A 141 2.18 6.44 -12.41
CA HIS A 141 2.57 5.20 -11.76
C HIS A 141 3.92 4.66 -12.22
N THR A 142 4.50 3.81 -11.39
CA THR A 142 5.38 2.73 -11.83
C THR A 142 4.70 1.39 -11.54
N TYR A 143 5.05 0.37 -12.31
CA TYR A 143 4.58 -0.99 -12.12
C TYR A 143 5.80 -1.92 -12.15
N THR A 144 5.97 -2.70 -11.09
CA THR A 144 7.09 -3.62 -10.96
C THR A 144 6.56 -5.01 -10.67
N ASP A 145 6.82 -5.92 -11.60
CA ASP A 145 6.77 -7.35 -11.37
C ASP A 145 8.07 -7.77 -10.68
N VAL A 146 8.00 -8.06 -9.38
CA VAL A 146 9.14 -8.27 -8.50
C VAL A 146 9.66 -9.69 -8.72
N PRO A 147 10.85 -9.86 -9.33
CA PRO A 147 11.31 -11.16 -9.80
C PRO A 147 11.45 -12.14 -8.65
N SER A 148 11.08 -13.40 -8.88
CA SER A 148 11.18 -14.51 -7.93
C SER A 148 10.44 -14.36 -6.59
N ALA A 149 9.75 -13.23 -6.35
CA ALA A 149 9.10 -12.96 -5.09
C ALA A 149 7.70 -13.59 -5.04
N GLU A 150 7.40 -14.17 -3.88
CA GLU A 150 6.06 -14.62 -3.48
C GLU A 150 5.36 -13.50 -2.69
N HIS A 151 4.21 -13.78 -2.09
CA HIS A 151 3.46 -12.83 -1.25
C HIS A 151 4.13 -12.65 0.14
N GLU A 152 5.38 -12.17 0.13
CA GLU A 152 6.22 -12.02 1.30
C GLU A 152 6.99 -10.68 1.25
N LEU A 153 6.56 -9.70 2.06
CA LEU A 153 7.14 -8.35 2.07
C LEU A 153 8.66 -8.33 2.32
N TRP A 154 9.16 -9.24 3.16
CA TRP A 154 10.58 -9.31 3.51
C TRP A 154 11.42 -10.13 2.52
N HIS A 155 10.82 -10.57 1.40
CA HIS A 155 11.59 -11.15 0.31
C HIS A 155 12.64 -10.13 -0.19
N PRO A 156 13.92 -10.51 -0.39
CA PRO A 156 14.99 -9.56 -0.72
C PRO A 156 14.69 -8.69 -1.94
N ASN A 157 14.04 -9.26 -2.97
CA ASN A 157 13.69 -8.51 -4.17
C ASN A 157 12.57 -7.49 -3.94
N TYR A 158 11.66 -7.74 -2.99
CA TYR A 158 10.67 -6.75 -2.56
C TYR A 158 11.35 -5.58 -1.85
N LEU A 159 12.23 -5.90 -0.90
CA LEU A 159 13.01 -4.89 -0.18
C LEU A 159 13.83 -4.03 -1.14
N GLN A 160 14.47 -4.64 -2.14
CA GLN A 160 15.23 -3.91 -3.16
C GLN A 160 14.34 -3.01 -4.04
N ALA A 161 13.17 -3.48 -4.46
CA ALA A 161 12.22 -2.67 -5.23
C ALA A 161 11.74 -1.46 -4.40
N ILE A 162 11.45 -1.67 -3.11
CA ILE A 162 11.05 -0.60 -2.19
C ILE A 162 12.19 0.38 -1.97
N ALA A 163 13.43 -0.07 -1.74
CA ALA A 163 14.59 0.82 -1.61
C ALA A 163 14.77 1.70 -2.85
N THR A 164 14.60 1.12 -4.04
CA THR A 164 14.69 1.86 -5.31
C THR A 164 13.63 2.96 -5.39
N ALA A 165 12.39 2.66 -4.99
CA ALA A 165 11.32 3.66 -4.93
C ALA A 165 11.65 4.78 -3.91
N LEU A 166 12.12 4.40 -2.72
CA LEU A 166 12.49 5.32 -1.65
C LEU A 166 13.66 6.24 -2.07
N ASP A 167 14.71 5.72 -2.70
CA ASP A 167 15.85 6.53 -3.14
C ASP A 167 15.45 7.58 -4.18
N ARG A 168 14.57 7.21 -5.11
CA ARG A 168 13.98 8.16 -6.07
C ARG A 168 13.16 9.25 -5.37
N LEU A 169 12.46 8.92 -4.27
CA LEU A 169 11.65 9.88 -3.51
C LEU A 169 12.48 10.81 -2.62
N LYS A 170 13.64 10.37 -2.14
CA LYS A 170 14.64 11.22 -1.47
C LYS A 170 15.17 12.31 -2.40
N ALA A 171 15.45 11.96 -3.66
CA ALA A 171 16.02 12.87 -4.65
C ALA A 171 15.04 13.97 -5.12
N ARG A 172 13.74 13.83 -4.82
CA ARG A 172 12.71 14.82 -5.17
C ARG A 172 12.52 15.81 -4.01
N PRO A 173 12.81 17.11 -4.20
CA PRO A 173 12.47 18.11 -3.19
C PRO A 173 10.94 18.13 -2.99
N ALA A 174 10.51 18.31 -1.75
CA ALA A 174 9.10 18.55 -1.45
C ALA A 174 8.69 19.82 -2.19
N LYS A 175 7.80 19.70 -3.18
CA LYS A 175 7.22 20.87 -3.83
C LYS A 175 6.46 21.64 -2.74
N PRO A 176 6.78 22.91 -2.45
CA PRO A 176 6.01 23.68 -1.48
C PRO A 176 4.55 23.70 -1.91
N ALA A 177 3.64 23.48 -0.95
CA ALA A 177 2.21 23.62 -1.20
C ALA A 177 1.97 25.05 -1.70
N ALA A 178 1.33 25.16 -2.87
CA ALA A 178 0.85 26.42 -3.42
C ALA A 178 -0.44 26.85 -2.70
#